data_AF-A0AAV2GZD7-F1
#
_entry.id   AF-A0AAV2GZD7-F1
#
_cell.length_a   1.000
_cell.length_b   1.000
_cell.length_c   1.000
_cell.angle_alpha   90.00
_cell.angle_beta   90.00
_cell.angle_gamma   90.00
#
_symmetry.space_group_name_H-M   'P 1'
#
loop_
_entity.id
_entity.type
_entity.pdbx_description
1 polymer ?
#
loop_
_entity_poly.entity_id
_entity_poly.type
_entity_poly.pdbx_seq_one_letter_code
_entity_poly.pdbx_strand_id
1 'polypeptide(L)'
;MDYFLAIALCIGWMFTISLTRGFKVINYFWRLIQIMIIRDVLKFLFIYLFVLLAFTFAFHALFQVSATLSDLYPNPVYTVFLMFNMLIGMEYVFEYGVVDEGLSSLSRSTLFMKILYVIYMVLATIVLLNLLIAMMNGSYQEILRKQTQTWRIESVKLGVDVERIMPLTFPMFSKVKITKGFICPSDQTIGVIRWYIEVAKVKQSVCECGAHEDKDKAVLGELASKMATMAEQIQSLKTNVDGIYAMMTNNQDKTSAIDKQKIKHTVISGENN
;
A
#
# COMPACT_ATOMS: atom_id res chain seq x y z
N MET A 1 -32.79 19.10 -19.39
CA MET A 1 -33.34 18.00 -18.55
C MET A 1 -32.55 16.71 -18.73
N ASP A 2 -32.07 16.42 -19.95
CA ASP A 2 -31.43 15.13 -20.27
C ASP A 2 -30.08 14.90 -19.56
N TYR A 3 -29.25 15.94 -19.41
CA TYR A 3 -28.01 15.86 -18.63
C TYR A 3 -28.27 15.52 -17.16
N PHE A 4 -29.33 16.08 -16.58
CA PHE A 4 -29.69 15.81 -15.19
C PHE A 4 -30.17 14.37 -15.02
N LEU A 5 -31.00 13.87 -15.95
CA LEU A 5 -31.44 12.49 -15.97
C LEU A 5 -30.24 11.52 -16.13
N ALA A 6 -29.31 11.81 -17.04
CA ALA A 6 -28.11 11.00 -17.24
C ALA A 6 -27.23 10.94 -15.98
N ILE A 7 -26.98 12.09 -15.35
CA ILE A 7 -26.20 12.18 -14.11
C ILE A 7 -26.91 11.43 -12.98
N ALA A 8 -28.23 11.63 -12.83
CA ALA A 8 -29.02 10.95 -11.82
C ALA A 8 -29.00 9.42 -12.00
N LEU A 9 -29.08 8.94 -13.26
CA LEU A 9 -28.99 7.52 -13.57
C LEU A 9 -27.60 6.96 -13.24
N CYS A 10 -26.51 7.66 -13.62
CA CYS A 10 -25.15 7.26 -13.27
C CYS A 10 -24.96 7.19 -11.75
N ILE A 11 -25.42 8.20 -11.00
CA ILE A 11 -25.33 8.23 -9.54
C ILE A 11 -26.15 7.09 -8.92
N GLY A 12 -27.36 6.83 -9.42
CA GLY A 12 -28.21 5.73 -8.96
C GLY A 12 -27.53 4.37 -9.11
N TRP A 13 -26.90 4.10 -10.25
CA TRP A 13 -26.13 2.86 -10.47
C TRP A 13 -24.90 2.77 -9.56
N MET A 14 -24.18 3.87 -9.35
CA MET A 14 -23.05 3.90 -8.41
C MET A 14 -23.49 3.71 -6.96
N PHE A 15 -24.68 4.20 -6.59
CA PHE A 15 -25.29 3.98 -5.29
C PHE A 15 -25.63 2.50 -5.07
N THR A 16 -26.14 1.79 -6.09
CA THR A 16 -26.38 0.35 -6.03
C THR A 16 -25.11 -0.45 -5.69
N ILE A 17 -23.96 -0.08 -6.26
CA ILE A 17 -22.65 -0.69 -5.92
C ILE A 17 -22.26 -0.42 -4.45
N SER A 18 -22.73 0.69 -3.87
CA SER A 18 -22.46 1.00 -2.46
C SER A 18 -23.26 0.09 -1.52
N LEU A 19 -24.45 -0.37 -1.93
CA LEU A 19 -25.27 -1.31 -1.16
C LEU A 19 -24.67 -2.72 -1.13
N THR A 20 -23.93 -3.13 -2.16
CA THR A 20 -23.30 -4.45 -2.21
C THR A 20 -22.06 -4.57 -1.32
N ARG A 21 -21.58 -3.47 -0.73
CA ARG A 21 -20.45 -3.46 0.23
C ARG A 21 -20.72 -4.23 1.52
N GLY A 22 -21.96 -4.65 1.78
CA GLY A 22 -22.32 -5.50 2.93
C GLY A 22 -21.84 -6.95 2.80
N PHE A 23 -21.56 -7.40 1.58
CA PHE A 23 -21.05 -8.75 1.32
C PHE A 23 -19.56 -8.83 1.61
N LYS A 24 -19.11 -9.89 2.30
CA LYS A 24 -17.71 -10.07 2.72
C LYS A 24 -16.69 -9.91 1.58
N VAL A 25 -16.96 -10.52 0.42
CA VAL A 25 -16.06 -10.48 -0.75
C VAL A 25 -16.01 -9.08 -1.36
N ILE A 26 -17.17 -8.43 -1.54
CA ILE A 26 -17.25 -7.09 -2.11
C ILE A 26 -16.67 -6.04 -1.14
N ASN A 27 -16.88 -6.19 0.16
CA ASN A 27 -16.33 -5.30 1.18
C ASN A 27 -14.79 -5.25 1.12
N TYR A 28 -14.19 -6.44 1.07
CA TYR A 28 -12.75 -6.60 0.96
C TYR A 28 -12.21 -5.96 -0.32
N PHE A 29 -12.82 -6.26 -1.47
CA PHE A 29 -12.45 -5.69 -2.76
C PHE A 29 -12.59 -4.17 -2.80
N TRP A 30 -13.71 -3.64 -2.29
CA TRP A 30 -13.96 -2.20 -2.20
C TRP A 30 -12.87 -1.49 -1.40
N ARG A 31 -12.52 -2.05 -0.23
CA ARG A 31 -11.47 -1.47 0.61
C ARG A 31 -10.10 -1.52 -0.06
N LEU A 32 -9.75 -2.62 -0.71
CA LEU A 32 -8.50 -2.72 -1.46
C LEU A 32 -8.39 -1.59 -2.48
N ILE A 33 -9.41 -1.43 -3.32
CA ILE A 33 -9.46 -0.37 -4.33
C ILE A 33 -9.34 1.00 -3.69
N GLN A 34 -10.12 1.27 -2.64
CA GLN A 34 -10.13 2.59 -2.00
C GLN A 34 -8.74 2.97 -1.46
N ILE A 35 -8.03 2.03 -0.84
CA ILE A 35 -6.70 2.29 -0.28
C ILE A 35 -5.66 2.43 -1.40
N MET A 36 -5.70 1.56 -2.43
CA MET A 36 -4.80 1.67 -3.58
C MET A 36 -4.97 3.02 -4.30
N ILE A 37 -6.21 3.46 -4.51
CA ILE A 37 -6.49 4.72 -5.20
C ILE A 37 -6.08 5.93 -4.33
N ILE A 38 -6.53 6.00 -3.08
CA ILE A 38 -6.34 7.22 -2.26
C ILE A 38 -4.90 7.36 -1.78
N ARG A 39 -4.26 6.27 -1.34
CA ARG A 39 -2.93 6.34 -0.72
C ARG A 39 -1.82 6.41 -1.76
N ASP A 40 -1.96 5.61 -2.82
CA ASP A 40 -0.89 5.39 -3.78
C ASP A 40 -1.17 6.21 -5.04
N VAL A 41 -2.30 6.00 -5.73
CA VAL A 41 -2.58 6.66 -7.02
C VAL A 41 -2.72 8.19 -6.90
N LEU A 42 -3.46 8.71 -5.92
CA LEU A 42 -3.80 10.13 -5.87
C LEU A 42 -2.58 11.05 -5.73
N LYS A 43 -1.54 10.62 -5.01
CA LYS A 43 -0.30 11.40 -4.83
C LYS A 43 0.46 11.57 -6.14
N PHE A 44 0.60 10.50 -6.92
CA PHE A 44 1.28 10.58 -8.21
C PHE A 44 0.38 11.16 -9.30
N LEU A 45 -0.94 10.96 -9.22
CA LEU A 45 -1.90 11.64 -10.08
C LEU A 45 -1.76 13.16 -9.96
N PHE A 46 -1.59 13.67 -8.74
CA PHE A 46 -1.34 15.09 -8.53
C PHE A 46 -0.07 15.57 -9.25
N ILE A 47 1.04 14.84 -9.13
CA ILE A 47 2.29 15.14 -9.86
C ILE A 47 2.06 15.12 -11.38
N TYR A 48 1.34 14.11 -11.87
CA TYR A 48 0.98 13.99 -13.27
C TYR A 48 0.16 15.20 -13.76
N LEU A 49 -0.81 15.68 -12.97
CA LEU A 49 -1.62 16.84 -13.35
C LEU A 49 -0.77 18.10 -13.55
N PHE A 50 0.28 18.33 -12.76
CA PHE A 50 1.20 19.45 -12.99
C PHE A 50 1.96 19.32 -14.31
N VAL A 51 2.47 18.11 -14.59
CA VAL A 51 3.15 17.83 -15.87
C VAL A 51 2.17 18.04 -17.03
N LEU A 52 0.96 17.49 -16.95
CA LEU A 52 -0.08 17.64 -17.95
C LEU A 52 -0.40 19.12 -18.21
N LEU A 53 -0.63 19.92 -17.18
CA LEU A 53 -0.97 21.33 -17.32
C LEU A 53 0.20 22.15 -17.89
N ALA A 54 1.42 21.91 -17.43
CA ALA A 54 2.61 22.62 -17.93
C ALA A 54 2.80 22.39 -19.44
N PHE A 55 2.71 21.14 -19.89
CA PHE A 55 2.82 20.81 -21.31
C PHE A 55 1.59 21.27 -22.11
N THR A 56 0.38 21.21 -21.53
CA THR A 56 -0.83 21.77 -22.16
C THR A 56 -0.64 23.24 -22.49
N PHE A 57 -0.20 24.07 -21.54
CA PHE A 57 -0.02 25.51 -21.80
C PHE A 57 1.05 25.76 -22.85
N ALA A 58 2.15 25.01 -22.83
CA ALA A 58 3.18 25.10 -23.86
C ALA A 58 2.63 24.73 -25.25
N PHE A 59 1.91 23.62 -25.39
CA PHE A 59 1.30 23.20 -26.65
C PHE A 59 0.19 24.15 -27.12
N HIS A 60 -0.65 24.63 -26.20
CA HIS A 60 -1.70 25.57 -26.53
C HIS A 60 -1.11 26.87 -27.09
N ALA A 61 -0.10 27.44 -26.44
CA ALA A 61 0.61 28.60 -26.96
C ALA A 61 1.23 28.35 -28.34
N LEU A 62 1.72 27.12 -28.58
CA LEU A 62 2.29 26.72 -29.88
C LEU A 62 1.24 26.58 -30.98
N PHE A 63 0.05 26.07 -30.66
CA PHE A 63 -1.07 25.91 -31.59
C PHE A 63 -1.72 27.24 -31.96
N GLN A 64 -1.82 28.18 -31.02
CA GLN A 64 -2.37 29.53 -31.25
C GLN A 64 -1.57 30.35 -32.27
N VAL A 65 -0.36 29.94 -32.63
CA VAL A 65 0.45 30.60 -33.66
C VAL A 65 -0.07 30.30 -35.08
N SER A 66 -0.71 29.14 -35.31
CA SER A 66 -1.26 28.77 -36.61
C SER A 66 -2.76 28.99 -36.63
N ALA A 67 -3.30 29.65 -37.66
CA ALA A 67 -4.73 29.86 -37.80
C ALA A 67 -5.50 28.53 -37.86
N THR A 68 -4.99 27.55 -38.61
CA THR A 68 -5.59 26.23 -38.76
C THR A 68 -5.67 25.46 -37.43
N LEU A 69 -4.63 25.55 -36.59
CA LEU A 69 -4.59 24.85 -35.31
C LEU A 69 -5.34 25.61 -34.21
N SER A 70 -5.38 26.94 -34.29
CA SER A 70 -6.19 27.78 -33.41
C SER A 70 -7.68 27.51 -33.57
N ASP A 71 -8.16 27.29 -34.81
CA ASP A 71 -9.55 26.94 -35.07
C ASP A 71 -9.91 25.54 -34.56
N LEU A 72 -8.97 24.58 -34.65
CA LEU A 72 -9.18 23.20 -34.19
C LEU A 72 -9.13 23.07 -32.66
N TYR A 73 -8.26 23.83 -31.99
CA TYR A 73 -8.08 23.81 -30.54
C TYR A 73 -8.19 25.23 -29.94
N PRO A 74 -9.39 25.83 -29.97
CA PRO A 74 -9.57 27.25 -29.62
C PRO A 74 -9.40 27.51 -28.12
N ASN A 75 -9.78 26.56 -27.28
CA ASN A 75 -9.68 26.70 -25.82
C ASN A 75 -8.62 25.74 -25.26
N PRO A 76 -7.92 26.13 -24.17
CA PRO A 76 -6.94 25.27 -23.52
C PRO A 76 -7.56 23.96 -23.01
N VAL A 77 -8.86 23.93 -22.72
CA VAL A 77 -9.59 22.70 -22.34
C VAL A 77 -9.54 21.63 -23.43
N TYR A 78 -9.69 22.03 -24.71
CA TYR A 78 -9.54 21.09 -25.82
C TYR A 78 -8.10 20.60 -25.94
N THR A 79 -7.12 21.46 -25.69
CA THR A 79 -5.70 21.07 -25.65
C THR A 79 -5.40 20.13 -24.47
N VAL A 80 -6.01 20.32 -23.29
CA VAL A 80 -5.88 19.38 -22.15
C VAL A 80 -6.41 18.01 -22.55
N PHE A 81 -7.61 17.97 -23.15
CA PHE A 81 -8.23 16.74 -23.60
C PHE A 81 -7.37 16.01 -24.63
N LEU A 82 -6.83 16.76 -25.59
CA LEU A 82 -5.88 16.26 -26.59
C LEU A 82 -4.62 15.66 -25.94
N MET A 83 -3.96 16.40 -25.04
CA MET A 83 -2.76 15.93 -24.33
C MET A 83 -3.06 14.64 -23.54
N PHE A 84 -4.21 14.57 -22.90
CA PHE A 84 -4.64 13.38 -22.18
C PHE A 84 -4.89 12.18 -23.11
N ASN A 85 -5.56 12.36 -24.25
CA ASN A 85 -5.77 11.29 -25.24
C ASN A 85 -4.47 10.81 -25.87
N MET A 86 -3.52 11.72 -26.13
CA MET A 86 -2.18 11.36 -26.60
C MET A 86 -1.46 10.44 -25.61
N LEU A 87 -1.56 10.71 -24.32
CA LEU A 87 -0.93 9.87 -23.30
C LEU A 87 -1.52 8.46 -23.24
N ILE A 88 -2.85 8.33 -23.34
CA ILE A 88 -3.53 7.02 -23.34
C ILE A 88 -3.24 6.26 -24.65
N GLY A 89 -2.78 6.96 -25.69
CA GLY A 89 -2.55 6.38 -27.02
C GLY A 89 -3.82 6.31 -27.87
N MET A 90 -4.82 7.11 -27.53
CA MET A 90 -6.09 7.21 -28.27
C MET A 90 -6.02 8.22 -29.43
N GLU A 91 -4.99 9.07 -29.47
CA GLU A 91 -4.87 10.12 -30.47
C GLU A 91 -3.39 10.38 -30.87
N TYR A 92 -3.14 10.47 -32.18
CA TYR A 92 -1.80 10.65 -32.78
C TYR A 92 -1.77 11.89 -33.67
N VAL A 93 -1.66 13.07 -33.06
CA VAL A 93 -1.74 14.36 -33.77
C VAL A 93 -0.65 14.58 -34.82
N PHE A 94 0.53 13.97 -34.66
CA PHE A 94 1.63 14.10 -35.62
C PHE A 94 1.59 13.08 -36.76
N GLU A 95 0.68 12.10 -36.71
CA GLU A 95 0.59 11.04 -37.71
C GLU A 95 -0.23 11.47 -38.94
N TYR A 96 -1.30 12.24 -38.72
CA TYR A 96 -2.21 12.69 -39.79
C TYR A 96 -1.74 13.94 -40.55
N GLY A 97 -0.54 14.46 -40.26
CA GLY A 97 0.03 15.62 -40.98
C GLY A 97 -0.66 16.97 -40.70
N VAL A 98 -1.77 17.01 -39.96
CA VAL A 98 -2.54 18.24 -39.65
C VAL A 98 -1.67 19.35 -39.05
N VAL A 99 -0.74 18.99 -38.15
CA VAL A 99 0.19 19.95 -37.55
C VAL A 99 1.25 20.41 -38.55
N ASP A 100 1.72 19.52 -39.42
CA ASP A 100 2.73 19.85 -40.43
C ASP A 100 2.15 20.80 -41.50
N GLU A 101 0.88 20.60 -41.91
CA GLU A 101 0.14 21.52 -42.78
C GLU A 101 -0.10 22.89 -42.11
N GLY A 102 -0.55 22.88 -40.86
CA GLY A 102 -0.78 24.10 -40.08
C GLY A 102 0.49 24.94 -39.87
N LEU A 103 1.66 24.32 -39.79
CA LEU A 103 2.93 25.03 -39.55
C LEU A 103 3.69 25.39 -40.83
N SER A 104 3.58 24.58 -41.88
CA SER A 104 4.19 24.86 -43.19
C SER A 104 3.63 26.12 -43.83
N SER A 105 2.34 26.42 -43.62
CA SER A 105 1.72 27.69 -44.04
C SER A 105 2.35 28.94 -43.41
N LEU A 106 3.06 28.80 -42.28
CA LEU A 106 3.79 29.87 -41.60
C LEU A 106 5.32 29.79 -41.79
N SER A 107 5.82 28.91 -42.66
CA SER A 107 7.27 28.67 -42.85
C SER A 107 8.01 28.30 -41.56
N ARG A 108 7.31 27.69 -40.58
CA ARG A 108 7.89 27.33 -39.28
C ARG A 108 8.13 25.83 -39.19
N SER A 109 9.26 25.45 -38.60
CA SER A 109 9.63 24.04 -38.45
C SER A 109 8.80 23.34 -37.37
N THR A 110 8.20 22.18 -37.70
CA THR A 110 7.48 21.32 -36.73
C THR A 110 8.43 20.54 -35.82
N LEU A 111 9.74 20.57 -36.07
CA LEU A 111 10.73 19.79 -35.31
C LEU A 111 10.66 20.09 -33.80
N PHE A 112 10.51 21.36 -33.42
CA PHE A 112 10.42 21.74 -32.02
C PHE A 112 9.20 21.12 -31.32
N MET A 113 8.04 21.11 -31.97
CA MET A 113 6.82 20.50 -31.42
C MET A 113 6.96 18.98 -31.30
N LYS A 114 7.56 18.32 -32.29
CA LYS A 114 7.83 16.87 -32.27
C LYS A 114 8.78 16.49 -31.14
N ILE A 115 9.84 17.26 -30.89
CA ILE A 115 10.76 17.03 -29.77
C ILE A 115 10.06 17.20 -28.43
N LEU A 116 9.28 18.29 -28.28
CA LEU A 116 8.55 18.58 -27.05
C LEU A 116 7.50 17.50 -26.74
N TYR A 117 6.87 16.94 -27.78
CA TYR A 117 5.97 15.79 -27.69
C TYR A 117 6.69 14.53 -27.19
N VAL A 118 7.86 14.19 -27.74
CA VAL A 118 8.62 13.02 -27.29
C VAL A 118 9.03 13.17 -25.82
N ILE A 119 9.47 14.37 -25.40
CA ILE A 119 9.80 14.66 -24.01
C ILE A 119 8.56 14.49 -23.11
N TYR A 120 7.41 15.02 -23.52
CA TYR A 120 6.14 14.82 -22.81
C TYR A 120 5.82 13.34 -22.64
N MET A 121 5.88 12.55 -23.71
CA MET A 121 5.54 11.12 -23.68
C MET A 121 6.47 10.33 -22.76
N VAL A 122 7.78 10.60 -22.79
CA VAL A 122 8.75 9.94 -21.90
C VAL A 122 8.50 10.32 -20.45
N LEU A 123 8.36 11.62 -20.14
CA LEU A 123 8.12 12.08 -18.77
C LEU A 123 6.79 11.55 -18.21
N ALA A 124 5.72 11.63 -19.00
CA ALA A 124 4.41 11.15 -18.60
C ALA A 124 4.42 9.63 -18.39
N THR A 125 5.09 8.87 -19.23
CA THR A 125 5.26 7.42 -19.07
C THR A 125 6.02 7.08 -17.79
N ILE A 126 7.09 7.81 -17.47
CA ILE A 126 7.84 7.59 -16.21
C ILE A 126 6.93 7.84 -15.00
N VAL A 127 6.12 8.90 -15.02
CA VAL A 127 5.18 9.20 -13.94
C VAL A 127 4.08 8.13 -13.83
N LEU A 128 3.53 7.66 -14.96
CA LEU A 128 2.54 6.59 -15.00
C LEU A 128 3.13 5.22 -14.58
N LEU A 129 4.39 4.95 -14.91
CA LEU A 129 5.07 3.73 -14.47
C LEU A 129 5.32 3.75 -12.95
N ASN A 130 5.67 4.92 -12.41
CA ASN A 130 5.81 5.12 -10.98
C ASN A 130 4.47 4.93 -10.24
N LEU A 131 3.36 5.30 -10.87
CA LEU A 131 2.00 4.98 -10.42
C LEU A 131 1.75 3.46 -10.34
N LEU A 132 2.14 2.73 -11.38
CA LEU A 132 1.93 1.28 -11.47
C LEU A 132 2.76 0.51 -10.42
N ILE A 133 4.03 0.86 -10.26
CA ILE A 133 4.97 0.18 -9.35
C ILE A 133 4.62 0.48 -7.88
N ALA A 134 4.24 1.72 -7.56
CA ALA A 134 3.92 2.10 -6.18
C ALA A 134 2.74 1.34 -5.59
N MET A 135 1.74 0.97 -6.42
CA MET A 135 0.59 0.17 -5.99
C MET A 135 0.96 -1.23 -5.48
N MET A 136 2.10 -1.79 -5.92
CA MET A 136 2.51 -3.15 -5.56
C MET A 136 3.31 -3.22 -4.24
N ASN A 137 3.92 -2.12 -3.80
CA ASN A 137 5.03 -2.13 -2.83
C ASN A 137 4.65 -2.24 -1.32
N GLY A 138 3.41 -2.59 -0.96
CA GLY A 138 3.12 -2.93 0.46
C GLY A 138 1.67 -2.77 0.90
N SER A 139 0.90 -2.01 0.13
CA SER A 139 -0.51 -1.71 0.42
C SER A 139 -1.38 -2.95 0.52
N TYR A 140 -1.18 -3.88 -0.41
CA TYR A 140 -1.98 -5.08 -0.57
C TYR A 140 -1.79 -6.08 0.58
N GLN A 141 -0.54 -6.28 1.01
CA GLN A 141 -0.16 -7.26 2.02
C GLN A 141 -0.63 -6.87 3.43
N GLU A 142 -0.56 -5.58 3.77
CA GLU A 142 -1.02 -5.08 5.08
C GLU A 142 -2.55 -5.13 5.23
N ILE A 143 -3.29 -4.95 4.12
CA ILE A 143 -4.74 -5.08 4.14
C ILE A 143 -5.11 -6.54 4.37
N LEU A 144 -4.56 -7.48 3.61
CA LEU A 144 -4.81 -8.92 3.80
C LEU A 144 -4.67 -9.38 5.26
N ARG A 145 -3.70 -8.83 6.00
CA ARG A 145 -3.43 -9.18 7.41
C ARG A 145 -4.49 -8.71 8.41
N LYS A 146 -5.17 -7.58 8.15
CA LYS A 146 -6.11 -6.92 9.09
C LYS A 146 -7.59 -7.13 8.78
N GLN A 147 -7.94 -7.87 7.73
CA GLN A 147 -9.32 -7.85 7.19
C GLN A 147 -10.32 -8.78 7.89
N THR A 148 -9.89 -9.81 8.62
CA THR A 148 -10.81 -10.86 9.12
C THR A 148 -11.91 -10.34 10.05
N GLN A 149 -11.69 -9.25 10.79
CA GLN A 149 -12.70 -8.68 11.70
C GLN A 149 -13.34 -7.39 11.16
N THR A 150 -12.61 -6.61 10.36
CA THR A 150 -13.08 -5.30 9.87
C THR A 150 -14.32 -5.42 8.99
N TRP A 151 -14.43 -6.47 8.18
CA TRP A 151 -15.62 -6.68 7.33
C TRP A 151 -16.90 -6.86 8.15
N ARG A 152 -16.83 -7.51 9.33
CA ARG A 152 -18.01 -7.74 10.17
C ARG A 152 -18.58 -6.44 10.71
N ILE A 153 -17.69 -5.53 11.13
CA ILE A 153 -18.05 -4.22 11.66
C ILE A 153 -18.73 -3.39 10.55
N GLU A 154 -18.20 -3.41 9.34
CA GLU A 154 -18.79 -2.68 8.22
C GLU A 154 -20.11 -3.26 7.72
N SER A 155 -20.24 -4.59 7.68
CA SER A 155 -21.51 -5.24 7.36
C SER A 155 -22.60 -4.89 8.37
N VAL A 156 -22.27 -4.86 9.67
CA VAL A 156 -23.23 -4.46 10.73
C VAL A 156 -23.59 -2.98 10.59
N LYS A 157 -22.60 -2.11 10.38
CA LYS A 157 -22.85 -0.67 10.18
C LYS A 157 -23.78 -0.43 8.98
N LEU A 158 -23.49 -1.07 7.85
CA LEU A 158 -24.33 -0.97 6.65
C LEU A 158 -25.74 -1.53 6.91
N GLY A 159 -25.86 -2.65 7.62
CA GLY A 159 -27.15 -3.21 8.01
C GLY A 159 -28.00 -2.24 8.81
N VAL A 160 -27.42 -1.62 9.85
CA VAL A 160 -28.09 -0.61 10.68
C VAL A 160 -28.46 0.64 9.87
N ASP A 161 -27.58 1.08 8.96
CA ASP A 161 -27.85 2.22 8.09
C ASP A 161 -29.02 1.91 7.12
N VAL A 162 -29.09 0.70 6.58
CA VAL A 162 -30.22 0.24 5.74
C VAL A 162 -31.51 0.14 6.54
N GLU A 163 -31.47 -0.37 7.77
CA GLU A 163 -32.63 -0.43 8.67
C GLU A 163 -33.20 0.95 8.96
N ARG A 164 -32.33 1.96 9.15
CA ARG A 164 -32.75 3.35 9.36
C ARG A 164 -33.42 3.95 8.12
N ILE A 165 -32.95 3.60 6.92
CA ILE A 165 -33.49 4.12 5.65
C ILE A 165 -34.81 3.42 5.28
N MET A 166 -34.93 2.11 5.59
CA MET A 166 -36.10 1.30 5.26
C MET A 166 -36.68 0.62 6.50
N PRO A 167 -37.46 1.35 7.33
CA PRO A 167 -38.05 0.80 8.56
C PRO A 167 -39.11 -0.27 8.30
N LEU A 168 -39.74 -0.28 7.12
CA LEU A 168 -40.83 -1.21 6.79
C LEU A 168 -40.36 -2.63 6.38
N THR A 169 -39.16 -2.79 5.84
CA THR A 169 -38.70 -4.08 5.29
C THR A 169 -38.09 -4.99 6.37
N PHE A 170 -37.61 -4.42 7.48
CA PHE A 170 -36.99 -5.14 8.57
C PHE A 170 -37.87 -6.23 9.23
N PRO A 171 -39.15 -5.99 9.59
CA PRO A 171 -39.99 -7.04 10.18
C PRO A 171 -40.29 -8.19 9.22
N MET A 172 -40.15 -7.98 7.90
CA MET A 172 -40.43 -9.00 6.89
C MET A 172 -39.21 -9.90 6.60
N PHE A 173 -37.99 -9.37 6.73
CA PHE A 173 -36.75 -10.11 6.41
C PHE A 173 -35.90 -10.49 7.63
N SER A 174 -36.29 -10.09 8.84
CA SER A 174 -35.57 -10.47 10.05
C SER A 174 -35.68 -11.98 10.30
N LYS A 175 -34.55 -12.68 10.19
CA LYS A 175 -34.41 -14.07 10.65
C LYS A 175 -34.27 -14.19 12.17
N VAL A 176 -34.14 -13.07 12.87
CA VAL A 176 -34.01 -13.04 14.33
C VAL A 176 -35.40 -12.94 14.92
N LYS A 177 -35.87 -14.05 15.51
CA LYS A 177 -37.08 -14.04 16.33
C LYS A 177 -36.77 -13.44 17.68
N ILE A 178 -37.31 -12.27 17.96
CA ILE A 178 -37.25 -11.66 19.30
C ILE A 178 -38.45 -12.20 20.07
N THR A 179 -38.19 -12.96 21.13
CA THR A 179 -39.24 -13.55 21.98
C THR A 179 -39.39 -12.72 23.25
N LYS A 180 -40.63 -12.66 23.77
CA LYS A 180 -40.94 -12.07 25.07
C LYS A 180 -41.23 -13.19 26.06
N GLY A 181 -40.63 -13.14 27.24
CA GLY A 181 -40.92 -14.11 28.29
C GLY A 181 -40.13 -13.87 29.57
N PHE A 182 -40.20 -14.83 30.46
CA PHE A 182 -39.49 -14.85 31.72
C PHE A 182 -38.21 -15.67 31.56
N ILE A 183 -37.06 -15.08 31.83
CA ILE A 183 -35.76 -15.74 31.67
C ILE A 183 -35.44 -16.54 32.94
N CYS A 184 -35.74 -15.96 34.11
CA CYS A 184 -35.55 -16.60 35.39
C CYS A 184 -36.89 -16.87 36.10
N PRO A 185 -36.99 -17.93 36.92
CA PRO A 185 -38.18 -18.18 37.74
C PRO A 185 -38.55 -17.00 38.66
N SER A 186 -37.53 -16.24 39.10
CA SER A 186 -37.69 -15.02 39.90
C SER A 186 -38.29 -13.84 39.11
N ASP A 187 -38.14 -13.80 37.78
CA ASP A 187 -38.79 -12.77 36.97
C ASP A 187 -40.32 -13.00 36.93
N GLN A 188 -40.78 -14.25 37.09
CA GLN A 188 -42.20 -14.60 37.13
C GLN A 188 -42.87 -14.14 38.43
N THR A 189 -42.16 -14.14 39.56
CA THR A 189 -42.69 -13.66 40.84
C THR A 189 -42.75 -12.13 40.93
N ILE A 190 -41.87 -11.44 40.22
CA ILE A 190 -41.80 -9.97 40.17
C ILE A 190 -42.62 -9.41 38.99
N GLY A 191 -43.02 -10.26 38.03
CA GLY A 191 -43.79 -9.86 36.85
C GLY A 191 -42.99 -9.11 35.79
N VAL A 192 -41.67 -9.29 35.73
CA VAL A 192 -40.79 -8.58 34.79
C VAL A 192 -40.65 -9.36 33.49
N ILE A 193 -41.30 -8.87 32.43
CA ILE A 193 -41.17 -9.44 31.09
C ILE A 193 -39.91 -8.88 30.43
N ARG A 194 -39.05 -9.76 29.92
CA ARG A 194 -37.83 -9.37 29.21
C ARG A 194 -37.90 -9.81 27.75
N TRP A 195 -37.25 -9.05 26.90
CA TRP A 195 -37.00 -9.44 25.52
C TRP A 195 -35.71 -10.22 25.45
N TYR A 196 -35.73 -11.39 24.82
CA TYR A 196 -34.55 -12.21 24.64
C TYR A 196 -34.46 -12.77 23.23
N ILE A 197 -33.24 -13.05 22.81
CA ILE A 197 -32.92 -13.75 21.56
C ILE A 197 -32.32 -15.08 21.96
N GLU A 198 -32.92 -16.15 21.48
CA GLU A 198 -32.37 -17.49 21.69
C GLU A 198 -31.22 -17.71 20.70
N VAL A 199 -30.02 -17.92 21.24
CA VAL A 199 -28.82 -18.17 20.46
C VAL A 199 -28.49 -19.66 20.56
N ALA A 200 -28.52 -20.36 19.44
CA ALA A 200 -28.05 -21.74 19.40
C ALA A 200 -26.57 -21.77 19.82
N LYS A 201 -26.24 -22.53 20.87
CA LYS A 201 -24.84 -22.76 21.25
C LYS A 201 -24.18 -23.61 20.17
N VAL A 202 -23.39 -22.97 19.30
CA VAL A 202 -22.43 -23.69 18.46
C VAL A 202 -21.40 -24.31 19.39
N LYS A 203 -21.27 -25.65 19.39
CA LYS A 203 -20.10 -26.32 19.97
C LYS A 203 -18.88 -25.77 19.22
N GLN A 204 -18.05 -25.02 19.93
CA GLN A 204 -16.85 -24.40 19.40
C GLN A 204 -15.84 -25.49 19.02
N SER A 205 -15.97 -26.08 17.84
CA SER A 205 -14.80 -26.55 17.12
C SER A 205 -14.05 -25.29 16.71
N VAL A 206 -12.79 -25.21 17.11
CA VAL A 206 -11.86 -24.12 16.87
C VAL A 206 -11.84 -23.77 15.38
N CYS A 207 -12.68 -22.83 14.97
CA CYS A 207 -12.61 -22.22 13.65
C CYS A 207 -11.52 -21.15 13.70
N GLU A 208 -10.45 -21.43 12.98
CA GLU A 208 -9.34 -20.57 12.55
C GLU A 208 -9.56 -19.07 12.75
N CYS A 209 -9.18 -18.58 13.93
CA CYS A 209 -8.69 -17.21 14.12
C CYS A 209 -7.24 -17.20 14.63
N GLY A 210 -6.60 -18.37 14.82
CA GLY A 210 -5.24 -18.52 15.36
C GLY A 210 -4.12 -18.60 14.31
N ALA A 211 -4.42 -18.71 13.01
CA ALA A 211 -3.40 -18.97 11.99
C ALA A 211 -2.36 -17.84 11.82
N HIS A 212 -2.64 -16.64 12.33
CA HIS A 212 -1.68 -15.53 12.31
C HIS A 212 -0.90 -15.39 13.63
N GLU A 213 -1.50 -15.76 14.76
CA GLU A 213 -0.84 -15.77 16.07
C GLU A 213 0.17 -16.93 16.17
N ASP A 214 -0.10 -18.05 15.50
CA ASP A 214 0.82 -19.19 15.43
C ASP A 214 2.07 -18.87 14.59
N LYS A 215 1.94 -18.08 13.52
CA LYS A 215 3.10 -17.65 12.73
C LYS A 215 3.99 -16.70 13.52
N ASP A 216 3.40 -15.75 14.24
CA ASP A 216 4.17 -14.80 15.06
C ASP A 216 4.81 -15.51 16.28
N LYS A 217 4.15 -16.51 16.87
CA LYS A 217 4.74 -17.38 17.93
C LYS A 217 5.82 -18.33 17.41
N ALA A 218 5.65 -18.90 16.22
CA ALA A 218 6.66 -19.75 15.59
C ALA A 218 7.92 -18.95 15.23
N VAL A 219 7.76 -17.73 14.69
CA VAL A 219 8.88 -16.82 14.40
C VAL A 219 9.56 -16.34 15.68
N LEU A 220 8.80 -16.04 16.75
CA LEU A 220 9.39 -15.72 18.06
C LEU A 220 10.17 -16.91 18.65
N GLY A 221 9.66 -18.14 18.50
CA GLY A 221 10.33 -19.36 18.94
C GLY A 221 11.63 -19.62 18.16
N GLU A 222 11.62 -19.41 16.84
CA GLU A 222 12.83 -19.54 16.01
C GLU A 222 13.86 -18.44 16.30
N LEU A 223 13.41 -17.21 16.60
CA LEU A 223 14.30 -16.12 17.00
C LEU A 223 14.95 -16.40 18.37
N ALA A 224 14.18 -16.92 19.33
CA ALA A 224 14.68 -17.29 20.65
C ALA A 224 15.71 -18.42 20.59
N SER A 225 15.48 -19.43 19.75
CA SER A 225 16.45 -20.53 19.57
C SER A 225 17.73 -20.04 18.90
N LYS A 226 17.62 -19.18 17.88
CA LYS A 226 18.80 -18.55 17.24
C LYS A 226 19.59 -17.68 18.22
N MET A 227 18.93 -16.91 19.08
CA MET A 227 19.61 -16.12 20.13
C MET A 227 20.32 -17.00 21.16
N ALA A 228 19.74 -18.14 21.55
CA ALA A 228 20.39 -19.09 22.44
C ALA A 228 21.67 -19.67 21.81
N THR A 229 21.60 -20.10 20.54
CA THR A 229 22.78 -20.60 19.82
C THR A 229 23.85 -19.51 19.64
N MET A 230 23.44 -18.26 19.43
CA MET A 230 24.37 -17.13 19.32
C MET A 230 25.06 -16.83 20.66
N ALA A 231 24.34 -16.93 21.78
CA ALA A 231 24.91 -16.76 23.11
C ALA A 231 25.96 -17.84 23.43
N GLU A 232 25.71 -19.10 23.06
CA GLU A 232 26.68 -20.19 23.19
C GLU A 232 27.93 -19.97 22.33
N GLN A 233 27.75 -19.49 21.09
CA GLN A 233 28.87 -19.12 20.22
C GLN A 233 29.70 -17.97 20.81
N ILE A 234 29.07 -16.95 21.38
CA ILE A 234 29.78 -15.84 22.04
C ILE A 234 30.58 -16.34 23.25
N GLN A 235 30.01 -17.26 24.04
CA GLN A 235 30.68 -17.80 25.21
C GLN A 235 31.92 -18.63 24.83
N SER A 236 31.79 -19.49 23.81
CA SER A 236 32.94 -20.26 23.29
C SER A 236 34.02 -19.39 22.67
N LEU A 237 33.63 -18.31 21.98
CA LEU A 237 34.58 -17.35 21.43
C LEU A 237 35.33 -16.63 22.55
N LYS A 238 34.64 -16.24 23.62
CA LYS A 238 35.24 -15.64 24.80
C LYS A 238 36.27 -16.57 25.46
N THR A 239 35.94 -17.85 25.66
CA THR A 239 36.89 -18.82 26.24
C THR A 239 38.11 -19.05 25.37
N ASN A 240 37.95 -19.04 24.05
CA ASN A 240 39.07 -19.18 23.13
C ASN A 240 39.99 -17.94 23.18
N VAL A 241 39.41 -16.74 23.25
CA VAL A 241 40.17 -15.48 23.40
C VAL A 241 40.93 -15.46 24.73
N ASP A 242 40.29 -15.85 25.84
CA ASP A 242 40.93 -15.94 27.15
C ASP A 242 42.09 -16.96 27.14
N GLY A 243 41.93 -18.09 26.45
CA GLY A 243 42.99 -19.07 26.23
C GLY A 243 44.17 -18.52 25.43
N ILE A 244 43.90 -17.71 24.39
CA ILE A 244 44.94 -17.03 23.61
C ILE A 244 45.69 -15.99 24.47
N TYR A 245 44.99 -15.22 25.29
CA TYR A 245 45.62 -14.28 26.23
C TYR A 245 46.52 -15.00 27.24
N ALA A 246 46.10 -16.16 27.77
CA ALA A 246 46.91 -16.98 28.66
C ALA A 246 48.15 -17.57 27.95
N MET A 247 48.04 -17.96 26.68
CA MET A 247 49.21 -18.40 25.90
C MET A 247 50.19 -17.26 25.58
N MET A 248 49.68 -16.07 25.24
CA MET A 248 50.53 -14.91 24.97
C MET A 248 51.32 -14.47 26.20
N THR A 249 50.67 -14.41 27.37
CA THR A 249 51.35 -14.07 28.64
C THR A 249 52.42 -15.09 29.01
N ASN A 250 52.13 -16.39 28.90
CA ASN A 250 53.13 -17.45 29.15
C ASN A 250 54.31 -17.41 28.15
N ASN A 251 54.05 -17.12 26.87
CA ASN A 251 55.11 -16.95 25.89
C ASN A 251 55.97 -15.70 26.17
N GLN A 252 55.36 -14.60 26.63
CA GLN A 252 56.06 -13.38 27.01
C GLN A 252 56.90 -13.57 28.30
N ASP A 253 56.43 -14.39 29.23
CA ASP A 253 57.20 -14.80 30.42
C ASP A 253 58.39 -15.71 30.04
N LYS A 254 58.20 -16.64 29.11
CA LYS A 254 59.28 -17.51 28.60
C LYS A 254 60.36 -16.71 27.86
N THR A 255 59.99 -15.77 27.00
CA THR A 255 60.98 -14.90 26.31
C THR A 255 61.71 -14.01 27.31
N SER A 256 61.03 -13.47 28.31
CA SER A 256 61.65 -12.68 29.38
C SER A 256 62.60 -13.51 30.25
N ALA A 257 62.29 -14.78 30.51
CA ALA A 257 63.18 -15.70 31.22
C ALA A 257 64.43 -16.05 30.40
N ILE A 258 64.28 -16.28 29.09
CA ILE A 258 65.39 -16.53 28.16
C ILE A 258 66.31 -15.32 28.08
N ASP A 259 65.78 -14.09 27.98
CA ASP A 259 66.60 -12.87 27.96
C ASP A 259 67.35 -12.66 29.27
N LYS A 260 66.73 -12.92 30.43
CA LYS A 260 67.42 -12.89 31.73
C LYS A 260 68.55 -13.92 31.81
N GLN A 261 68.36 -15.11 31.24
CA GLN A 261 69.37 -16.17 31.21
C GLN A 261 70.53 -15.81 30.26
N LYS A 262 70.23 -15.16 29.13
CA LYS A 262 71.22 -14.62 28.18
C LYS A 262 72.07 -13.50 28.80
N ILE A 263 71.43 -12.54 29.48
CA ILE A 263 72.14 -11.43 30.17
C ILE A 263 73.06 -11.99 31.27
N LYS A 264 72.61 -12.99 32.04
CA LYS A 264 73.44 -13.63 33.05
C LYS A 264 74.67 -14.33 32.44
N HIS A 265 74.53 -14.99 31.29
CA HIS A 265 75.65 -15.59 30.56
C HIS A 265 76.62 -14.54 29.97
N THR A 266 76.13 -13.40 29.49
CA THR A 266 76.96 -12.31 28.97
C THR A 266 77.73 -11.58 30.08
N VAL A 267 77.12 -11.37 31.26
CA VAL A 267 77.81 -10.76 32.42
C VAL A 267 78.94 -11.67 32.92
N ILE A 268 78.71 -12.99 33.00
CA ILE A 268 79.75 -13.94 33.44
C ILE A 268 80.89 -14.06 32.41
N SER A 269 80.63 -13.85 31.12
CA SER A 269 81.66 -13.85 30.09
C SER A 269 82.40 -12.51 29.93
N GLY A 270 81.87 -11.41 30.50
CA GLY A 270 82.43 -10.07 30.41
C GLY A 270 83.31 -9.63 31.59
N GLU A 271 83.35 -10.39 32.68
CA GLU A 271 84.18 -10.09 33.87
C GLU A 271 85.40 -11.01 34.04
N ASN A 272 85.59 -11.98 33.12
CA ASN A 272 86.80 -12.82 33.04
C ASN A 272 87.77 -12.33 31.95
N ASN A 273 87.75 -11.03 31.62
CA ASN A 273 88.66 -10.40 30.66
C ASN A 273 89.14 -9.04 31.17
#